data_AF-S3MU37-F1
#
_entry.id   AF-S3MU37-F1
#
_cell.length_a   1.000
_cell.length_b   1.000
_cell.length_c   1.000
_cell.angle_alpha   90.00
_cell.angle_beta   90.00
_cell.angle_gamma   90.00
#
_symmetry.space_group_name_H-M   'P 1'
#
loop_
_entity.id
_entity.type
_entity.pdbx_description
1 polymer ?
#
loop_
_entity_poly.entity_id
_entity_poly.type
_entity_poly.pdbx_seq_one_letter_code
_entity_poly.pdbx_strand_id
1 'polypeptide(L)'
;MSVIGTMKFSRTLVSGLFGVVLAGSTVAHAEIVQKTSAATTTSTQGQFKNLNDVKINMQRMLRSTDGQYFLDLYAGVWNPRATLTDLKTDKSIRFEGLQKGHQLNLASLISPADASLEAGDYQLNGQLNAITGSFTAKLVQKNQLQTKELKFEPAFKVADKPAFFFKFYTPNNAATLNNFIERIDVIDQKTKKVVQQLTGFKAYNQSVDYKDINFDGHYDLILSDASNGRWAEDQHHIYWMYNPKTNKFQRSNQLEKIQGYPHLDGIKQQINFANGSIYQVENGLLNKIQ
;
A
#
# COMPACT_ATOMS: atom_id res chain seq x y z
N MET A 1 51.73 -0.93 61.87
CA MET A 1 51.42 -2.28 62.39
C MET A 1 49.99 -2.63 62.01
N SER A 2 49.80 -3.91 61.67
CA SER A 2 48.62 -4.61 61.13
C SER A 2 47.34 -4.55 61.98
N VAL A 3 46.18 -4.87 61.38
CA VAL A 3 45.12 -5.85 61.79
C VAL A 3 43.83 -5.53 61.00
N ILE A 4 43.45 -6.29 59.97
CA ILE A 4 42.54 -7.47 59.91
C ILE A 4 41.10 -7.23 60.42
N GLY A 5 40.15 -7.22 59.47
CA GLY A 5 38.98 -8.11 59.41
C GLY A 5 37.71 -7.80 60.22
N THR A 6 36.56 -7.73 59.53
CA THR A 6 35.41 -8.66 59.72
C THR A 6 34.25 -8.37 58.77
N MET A 7 33.71 -9.42 58.13
CA MET A 7 32.35 -9.47 57.59
C MET A 7 31.36 -9.87 58.70
N LYS A 8 30.12 -9.39 58.64
CA LYS A 8 28.90 -10.21 58.85
C LYS A 8 27.63 -9.47 58.39
N PHE A 9 26.70 -10.28 57.88
CA PHE A 9 25.38 -9.97 57.28
C PHE A 9 24.33 -9.43 58.26
N SER A 10 23.35 -8.68 57.74
CA SER A 10 21.93 -8.87 58.08
C SER A 10 20.99 -8.29 57.01
N ARG A 11 19.75 -8.77 57.05
CA ARG A 11 18.72 -8.88 56.00
C ARG A 11 17.76 -7.68 55.88
N THR A 12 17.31 -7.46 54.64
CA THR A 12 15.93 -7.23 54.18
C THR A 12 15.06 -6.14 54.85
N LEU A 13 14.65 -5.14 54.06
CA LEU A 13 13.23 -4.89 53.77
C LEU A 13 13.07 -4.04 52.50
N VAL A 14 12.39 -4.63 51.53
CA VAL A 14 11.89 -4.00 50.32
C VAL A 14 10.60 -3.27 50.70
N SER A 15 10.51 -1.97 50.42
CA SER A 15 9.23 -1.27 50.32
C SER A 15 9.24 -0.45 49.04
N GLY A 16 8.55 -0.98 48.03
CA GLY A 16 8.31 -0.29 46.78
C GLY A 16 7.40 0.92 47.00
N LEU A 17 7.80 2.06 46.44
CA LEU A 17 6.87 3.14 46.14
C LEU A 17 6.50 3.03 44.66
N PHE A 18 5.22 2.76 44.45
CA PHE A 18 4.54 2.79 43.15
C PHE A 18 4.70 4.18 42.52
N GLY A 19 5.49 4.27 41.45
CA GLY A 19 5.39 5.36 40.50
C GLY A 19 4.19 5.13 39.59
N VAL A 20 3.13 5.91 39.79
CA VAL A 20 2.00 6.00 38.85
C VAL A 20 2.52 6.70 37.60
N VAL A 21 2.88 5.92 36.58
CA VAL A 21 3.05 6.46 35.22
C VAL A 21 1.65 6.57 34.61
N LEU A 22 1.15 7.81 34.50
CA LEU A 22 0.04 8.12 33.62
C LEU A 22 0.47 7.80 32.19
N ALA A 23 0.06 6.63 31.69
CA ALA A 23 0.17 6.31 30.28
C ALA A 23 -0.83 7.19 29.52
N GLY A 24 -0.31 8.27 28.91
CA GLY A 24 -1.05 9.01 27.90
C GLY A 24 -1.34 8.09 26.72
N SER A 25 -2.63 7.85 26.47
CA SER A 25 -3.11 7.13 25.30
C SER A 25 -2.90 8.00 24.05
N THR A 26 -1.80 7.79 23.34
CA THR A 26 -1.61 8.33 21.99
C THR A 26 -2.32 7.40 21.01
N VAL A 27 -3.51 7.83 20.57
CA VAL A 27 -4.27 7.18 19.51
C VAL A 27 -3.45 7.31 18.23
N ALA A 28 -3.12 6.19 17.60
CA ALA A 28 -2.57 6.18 16.26
C ALA A 28 -3.35 5.16 15.44
N HIS A 29 -3.60 5.53 14.19
CA HIS A 29 -4.28 4.78 13.13
C HIS A 29 -5.81 4.96 13.11
N ALA A 30 -6.35 5.06 11.90
CA ALA A 30 -7.72 5.40 11.56
C ALA A 30 -8.75 4.48 12.22
N GLU A 31 -9.12 4.80 13.46
CA GLU A 31 -10.15 4.14 14.23
C GLU A 31 -10.90 5.15 15.11
N ILE A 32 -12.23 5.01 15.17
CA ILE A 32 -12.99 5.49 16.33
C ILE A 32 -13.01 4.32 17.32
N VAL A 33 -12.54 4.57 18.53
CA VAL A 33 -12.26 3.57 19.57
C VAL A 33 -13.47 2.66 19.85
N GLN A 34 -13.33 1.36 19.59
CA GLN A 34 -14.07 0.32 20.32
C GLN A 34 -13.33 -1.02 20.32
N LYS A 35 -13.27 -1.64 21.51
CA LYS A 35 -12.47 -2.81 21.86
C LYS A 35 -13.03 -4.09 21.22
N THR A 36 -12.20 -4.88 20.52
CA THR A 36 -12.57 -6.25 20.09
C THR A 36 -11.46 -7.28 20.36
N SER A 37 -11.90 -8.48 20.73
CA SER A 37 -11.09 -9.59 21.25
C SER A 37 -10.54 -10.49 20.14
N ALA A 38 -9.34 -11.02 20.34
CA ALA A 38 -8.65 -11.91 19.40
C ALA A 38 -9.26 -13.33 19.34
N ALA A 39 -9.31 -13.92 18.15
CA ALA A 39 -9.66 -15.33 17.93
C ALA A 39 -8.50 -16.10 17.29
N THR A 40 -8.36 -17.35 17.74
CA THR A 40 -7.28 -18.32 17.51
C THR A 40 -7.40 -19.00 16.13
N THR A 41 -6.26 -19.22 15.46
CA THR A 41 -6.14 -19.85 14.13
C THR A 41 -6.00 -21.38 14.19
N THR A 42 -6.89 -22.11 13.50
CA THR A 42 -6.74 -23.54 13.14
C THR A 42 -6.53 -23.68 11.63
N SER A 43 -5.54 -24.49 11.23
CA SER A 43 -5.07 -24.66 9.85
C SER A 43 -6.00 -25.51 8.99
N THR A 44 -6.55 -24.93 7.92
CA THR A 44 -7.47 -25.57 6.95
C THR A 44 -6.74 -26.08 5.69
N GLN A 45 -5.90 -27.11 5.80
CA GLN A 45 -5.42 -27.82 4.60
C GLN A 45 -6.50 -28.81 4.14
N GLY A 46 -7.13 -28.53 2.98
CA GLY A 46 -8.19 -29.36 2.39
C GLY A 46 -9.45 -28.60 1.93
N GLN A 47 -9.61 -27.34 2.32
CA GLN A 47 -10.82 -26.55 2.01
C GLN A 47 -10.65 -25.51 0.91
N PHE A 48 -9.41 -25.24 0.47
CA PHE A 48 -9.11 -24.11 -0.41
C PHE A 48 -8.17 -24.50 -1.56
N LYS A 49 -8.50 -24.04 -2.78
CA LYS A 49 -7.73 -24.16 -4.00
C LYS A 49 -7.03 -22.84 -4.29
N ASN A 50 -5.77 -22.89 -4.72
CA ASN A 50 -5.02 -21.70 -5.10
C ASN A 50 -5.54 -21.10 -6.43
N LEU A 51 -5.60 -19.78 -6.48
CA LEU A 51 -5.86 -18.98 -7.67
C LEU A 51 -4.55 -18.36 -8.16
N ASN A 52 -4.09 -18.79 -9.34
CA ASN A 52 -2.81 -18.34 -9.90
C ASN A 52 -2.92 -17.03 -10.73
N ASP A 53 -4.13 -16.71 -11.20
CA ASP A 53 -4.34 -15.66 -12.21
C ASP A 53 -4.89 -14.34 -11.62
N VAL A 54 -4.82 -14.18 -10.30
CA VAL A 54 -5.20 -12.92 -9.64
C VAL A 54 -4.14 -11.87 -9.92
N LYS A 55 -4.53 -10.79 -10.61
CA LYS A 55 -3.63 -9.67 -10.91
C LYS A 55 -3.43 -8.81 -9.66
N ILE A 56 -2.21 -8.35 -9.43
CA ILE A 56 -1.93 -7.34 -8.39
C ILE A 56 -1.59 -6.03 -9.09
N ASN A 57 -2.48 -5.04 -8.98
CA ASN A 57 -2.21 -3.70 -9.50
C ASN A 57 -1.49 -2.90 -8.41
N MET A 58 -0.22 -2.59 -8.65
CA MET A 58 0.59 -1.88 -7.67
C MET A 58 0.74 -0.42 -8.06
N GLN A 59 0.20 0.49 -7.24
CA GLN A 59 0.39 1.92 -7.39
C GLN A 59 1.58 2.39 -6.56
N ARG A 60 2.48 3.16 -7.19
CA ARG A 60 3.66 3.73 -6.57
C ARG A 60 3.63 5.23 -6.74
N MET A 61 3.48 5.92 -5.63
CA MET A 61 3.63 7.36 -5.54
C MET A 61 5.09 7.68 -5.22
N LEU A 62 5.80 8.26 -6.19
CA LEU A 62 7.22 8.55 -6.11
C LEU A 62 7.48 10.04 -6.24
N ARG A 63 8.52 10.53 -5.56
CA ARG A 63 8.99 11.91 -5.67
C ARG A 63 10.43 11.90 -6.15
N SER A 64 10.78 12.81 -7.05
CA SER A 64 12.16 12.94 -7.50
C SER A 64 13.04 13.45 -6.35
N THR A 65 14.30 13.02 -6.32
CA THR A 65 15.26 13.40 -5.27
C THR A 65 15.58 14.90 -5.26
N ASP A 66 15.38 15.59 -6.39
CA ASP A 66 15.48 17.05 -6.51
C ASP A 66 14.18 17.79 -6.10
N GLY A 67 13.12 17.04 -5.75
CA GLY A 67 11.82 17.57 -5.34
C GLY A 67 10.98 18.21 -6.43
N GLN A 68 11.44 18.25 -7.69
CA GLN A 68 10.72 18.92 -8.78
C GLN A 68 9.54 18.10 -9.32
N TYR A 69 9.62 16.78 -9.27
CA TYR A 69 8.65 15.91 -9.92
C TYR A 69 7.96 14.98 -8.94
N PHE A 70 6.67 14.75 -9.20
CA PHE A 70 5.90 13.68 -8.61
C PHE A 70 5.51 12.69 -9.70
N LEU A 71 5.68 11.40 -9.45
CA LEU A 71 5.34 10.33 -10.38
C LEU A 71 4.36 9.38 -9.70
N ASP A 72 3.13 9.36 -10.20
CA ASP A 72 2.16 8.32 -9.87
C ASP A 72 2.28 7.18 -10.89
N LEU A 73 2.76 6.02 -10.48
CA LEU A 73 3.15 4.90 -11.35
C LEU A 73 2.38 3.63 -10.98
N TYR A 74 1.61 3.11 -11.93
CA TYR A 74 1.06 1.75 -11.87
C TYR A 74 2.00 0.80 -12.61
N ALA A 75 2.60 -0.14 -11.87
CA ALA A 75 3.58 -1.10 -12.38
C ALA A 75 3.28 -2.53 -11.89
N GLY A 76 4.00 -3.52 -12.42
CA GLY A 76 3.78 -4.93 -12.11
C GLY A 76 2.56 -5.54 -12.81
N VAL A 77 1.98 -4.82 -13.78
CA VAL A 77 0.81 -5.22 -14.56
C VAL A 77 1.12 -5.19 -16.05
N TRP A 78 0.26 -5.84 -16.84
CA TRP A 78 0.26 -5.62 -18.29
C TRP A 78 -0.14 -4.16 -18.58
N ASN A 79 0.60 -3.50 -19.47
CA ASN A 79 0.48 -2.07 -19.78
C ASN A 79 0.64 -1.14 -18.55
N PRO A 80 1.84 -1.04 -17.95
CA PRO A 80 2.12 -0.03 -16.92
C PRO A 80 1.77 1.37 -17.41
N ARG A 81 1.26 2.19 -16.50
CA ARG A 81 0.88 3.58 -16.77
C ARG A 81 1.44 4.50 -15.70
N ALA A 82 1.71 5.74 -16.08
CA ALA A 82 2.19 6.73 -15.13
C ALA A 82 1.67 8.13 -15.42
N THR A 83 1.65 8.97 -14.40
CA THR A 83 1.46 10.42 -14.53
C THR A 83 2.64 11.12 -13.86
N LEU A 84 3.45 11.82 -14.65
CA LEU A 84 4.55 12.65 -14.17
C LEU A 84 4.06 14.09 -14.05
N THR A 85 4.07 14.65 -12.85
CA THR A 85 3.72 16.04 -12.59
C THR A 85 4.98 16.84 -12.28
N ASP A 86 5.24 17.91 -13.02
CA ASP A 86 6.23 18.93 -12.65
C ASP A 86 5.60 19.87 -11.62
N LEU A 87 6.05 19.77 -10.37
CA LEU A 87 5.50 20.50 -9.22
C LEU A 87 5.79 22.01 -9.27
N LYS A 88 6.72 22.47 -10.11
CA LYS A 88 7.00 23.91 -10.27
C LYS A 88 6.06 24.57 -11.27
N THR A 89 5.64 23.83 -12.29
CA THR A 89 4.81 24.37 -13.39
C THR A 89 3.38 23.84 -13.37
N ASP A 90 3.07 22.89 -12.50
CA ASP A 90 1.79 22.17 -12.41
C ASP A 90 1.40 21.48 -13.73
N LYS A 91 2.40 21.10 -14.53
CA LYS A 91 2.20 20.39 -15.80
C LYS A 91 2.32 18.90 -15.59
N SER A 92 1.36 18.15 -16.13
CA SER A 92 1.30 16.70 -16.05
C SER A 92 1.44 16.04 -17.41
N ILE A 93 2.27 15.00 -17.49
CA ILE A 93 2.44 14.15 -18.67
C ILE A 93 1.99 12.74 -18.30
N ARG A 94 1.05 12.19 -19.06
CA ARG A 94 0.58 10.81 -18.92
C ARG A 94 1.40 9.90 -19.81
N PHE A 95 1.73 8.72 -19.31
CA PHE A 95 2.50 7.71 -20.02
C PHE A 95 1.84 6.33 -19.94
N GLU A 96 2.10 5.51 -20.96
CA GLU A 96 1.85 4.07 -20.94
C GLU A 96 3.03 3.32 -21.58
N GLY A 97 3.11 1.99 -21.42
CA GLY A 97 4.15 1.23 -22.10
C GLY A 97 4.32 -0.20 -21.58
N LEU A 98 5.57 -0.63 -21.43
CA LEU A 98 5.92 -2.01 -21.12
C LEU A 98 6.87 -2.13 -19.94
N GLN A 99 6.72 -3.21 -19.18
CA GLN A 99 7.64 -3.60 -18.12
C GLN A 99 8.24 -4.98 -18.43
N LYS A 100 9.57 -5.09 -18.36
CA LYS A 100 10.30 -6.37 -18.42
C LYS A 100 11.24 -6.46 -17.22
N GLY A 101 10.88 -7.29 -16.25
CA GLY A 101 11.60 -7.35 -14.96
C GLY A 101 11.59 -5.99 -14.27
N HIS A 102 12.77 -5.42 -14.05
CA HIS A 102 12.95 -4.09 -13.46
C HIS A 102 12.87 -2.95 -14.48
N GLN A 103 12.98 -3.25 -15.77
CA GLN A 103 12.98 -2.21 -16.79
C GLN A 103 11.56 -1.75 -17.12
N LEU A 104 11.34 -0.44 -17.07
CA LEU A 104 10.15 0.24 -17.58
C LEU A 104 10.53 1.05 -18.81
N ASN A 105 9.74 0.93 -19.87
CA ASN A 105 9.81 1.83 -21.02
C ASN A 105 8.42 2.40 -21.27
N LEU A 106 8.28 3.70 -21.11
CA LEU A 106 6.98 4.39 -21.15
C LEU A 106 7.03 5.53 -22.17
N ALA A 107 5.97 5.70 -22.95
CA ALA A 107 5.80 6.76 -23.93
C ALA A 107 4.60 7.65 -23.56
N SER A 108 4.70 8.95 -23.83
CA SER A 108 3.63 9.89 -23.53
C SER A 108 2.37 9.60 -24.35
N LEU A 109 1.22 9.93 -23.75
CA LEU A 109 -0.08 9.92 -24.39
C LEU A 109 -0.50 11.34 -24.74
N ILE A 110 -1.41 11.46 -25.72
CA ILE A 110 -2.11 12.73 -25.99
C ILE A 110 -2.85 13.15 -24.72
N SER A 111 -2.68 14.41 -24.33
CA SER A 111 -3.37 14.98 -23.17
C SER A 111 -4.49 15.92 -23.62
N PRO A 112 -5.75 15.68 -23.21
CA PRO A 112 -6.83 16.65 -23.45
C PRO A 112 -6.56 18.03 -22.81
N ALA A 113 -5.72 18.08 -21.78
CA ALA A 113 -5.36 19.31 -21.07
C ALA A 113 -4.18 20.07 -21.72
N ASP A 114 -3.44 19.44 -22.63
CA ASP A 114 -2.35 20.07 -23.37
C ASP A 114 -2.45 19.67 -24.85
N ALA A 115 -3.14 20.50 -25.62
CA ALA A 115 -3.36 20.28 -27.06
C ALA A 115 -2.06 20.30 -27.90
N SER A 116 -0.91 20.68 -27.30
CA SER A 116 0.39 20.64 -27.97
C SER A 116 1.17 19.35 -27.73
N LEU A 117 0.72 18.49 -26.81
CA LEU A 117 1.36 17.23 -26.46
C LEU A 117 0.86 16.10 -27.37
N GLU A 118 1.73 15.57 -28.21
CA GLU A 118 1.44 14.39 -29.03
C GLU A 118 1.86 13.07 -28.35
N ALA A 119 1.29 11.96 -28.83
CA ALA A 119 1.71 10.64 -28.40
C ALA A 119 3.20 10.40 -28.75
N GLY A 120 3.97 9.91 -27.78
CA GLY A 120 5.39 9.62 -27.93
C GLY A 120 6.32 10.84 -27.96
N ASP A 121 5.81 12.06 -27.70
CA ASP A 121 6.63 13.26 -27.56
C ASP A 121 7.57 13.21 -26.35
N TYR A 122 7.23 12.44 -25.33
CA TYR A 122 8.12 12.15 -24.21
C TYR A 122 8.28 10.64 -24.03
N GLN A 123 9.48 10.24 -23.62
CA GLN A 123 9.76 8.88 -23.17
C GLN A 123 10.34 8.89 -21.76
N LEU A 124 9.81 8.04 -20.88
CA LEU A 124 10.30 7.83 -19.53
C LEU A 124 10.77 6.38 -19.39
N ASN A 125 12.07 6.18 -19.50
CA ASN A 125 12.68 4.84 -19.53
C ASN A 125 13.61 4.66 -18.33
N GLY A 126 13.51 3.55 -17.61
CA GLY A 126 14.29 3.39 -16.38
C GLY A 126 14.26 2.02 -15.73
N GLN A 127 14.89 1.93 -14.57
CA GLN A 127 14.97 0.72 -13.74
C GLN A 127 14.23 0.94 -12.42
N LEU A 128 13.13 0.21 -12.23
CA LEU A 128 12.31 0.19 -11.02
C LEU A 128 12.73 -0.97 -10.12
N ASN A 129 13.24 -0.63 -8.94
CA ASN A 129 13.42 -1.60 -7.88
C ASN A 129 12.09 -1.81 -7.16
N ALA A 130 11.45 -2.96 -7.39
CA ALA A 130 10.16 -3.28 -6.80
C ALA A 130 10.21 -3.47 -5.26
N ILE A 131 11.40 -3.71 -4.69
CA ILE A 131 11.57 -3.89 -3.25
C ILE A 131 11.69 -2.53 -2.57
N THR A 132 12.60 -1.67 -3.05
CA THR A 132 12.85 -0.36 -2.41
C THR A 132 11.88 0.72 -2.88
N GLY A 133 11.22 0.53 -4.02
CA GLY A 133 10.42 1.55 -4.69
C GLY A 133 11.24 2.63 -5.40
N SER A 134 12.57 2.52 -5.41
CA SER A 134 13.44 3.47 -6.12
C SER A 134 13.32 3.28 -7.63
N PHE A 135 13.24 4.38 -8.37
CA PHE A 135 13.17 4.37 -9.83
C PHE A 135 14.18 5.36 -10.41
N THR A 136 15.19 4.84 -11.11
CA THR A 136 16.16 5.67 -11.84
C THR A 136 15.76 5.67 -13.30
N ALA A 137 15.46 6.84 -13.85
CA ALA A 137 14.87 7.01 -15.15
C ALA A 137 15.56 8.10 -15.97
N LYS A 138 15.35 8.02 -17.28
CA LYS A 138 15.72 9.02 -18.27
C LYS A 138 14.44 9.53 -18.90
N LEU A 139 14.21 10.83 -18.78
CA LEU A 139 13.14 11.55 -19.48
C LEU A 139 13.75 12.16 -20.74
N VAL A 140 13.22 11.76 -21.89
CA VAL A 140 13.61 12.27 -23.21
C VAL A 140 12.42 12.97 -23.82
N GLN A 141 12.62 14.19 -24.32
CA GLN A 141 11.63 14.89 -25.14
C GLN A 141 12.02 14.77 -26.61
N LYS A 142 11.05 14.50 -27.46
CA LYS A 142 11.20 14.46 -28.92
C LYS A 142 11.80 15.77 -29.41
N ASN A 143 12.75 15.67 -30.34
CA ASN A 143 13.51 16.79 -30.91
C ASN A 143 14.40 17.57 -29.92
N GLN A 144 14.54 17.11 -28.68
CA GLN A 144 15.57 17.62 -27.77
C GLN A 144 16.76 16.67 -27.72
N LEU A 145 17.97 17.23 -27.81
CA LEU A 145 19.23 16.48 -27.68
C LEU A 145 19.55 16.12 -26.23
N GLN A 146 18.96 16.82 -25.26
CA GLN A 146 19.23 16.61 -23.85
C GLN A 146 18.28 15.57 -23.25
N THR A 147 18.88 14.60 -22.56
CA THR A 147 18.15 13.65 -21.72
C THR A 147 18.22 14.13 -20.27
N LYS A 148 17.08 14.20 -19.58
CA LYS A 148 17.05 14.49 -18.16
C LYS A 148 17.11 13.19 -17.37
N GLU A 149 18.13 13.01 -16.55
CA GLU A 149 18.18 11.92 -15.59
C GLU A 149 17.32 12.28 -14.37
N LEU A 150 16.42 11.37 -14.00
CA LEU A 150 15.52 11.52 -12.86
C LEU A 150 15.75 10.34 -11.92
N LYS A 151 15.95 10.65 -10.63
CA LYS A 151 16.00 9.65 -9.57
C LYS A 151 14.77 9.86 -8.70
N PHE A 152 14.00 8.80 -8.53
CA PHE A 152 12.79 8.80 -7.74
C PHE A 152 12.92 7.87 -6.55
N GLU A 153 12.26 8.27 -5.47
CA GLU A 153 12.10 7.51 -4.24
C GLU A 153 10.63 7.56 -3.79
N PRO A 154 10.18 6.64 -2.91
CA PRO A 154 8.84 6.70 -2.37
C PRO A 154 8.52 8.09 -1.81
N ALA A 155 7.36 8.65 -2.21
CA ALA A 155 6.93 9.96 -1.73
C ALA A 155 6.67 9.95 -0.21
N PHE A 156 6.24 8.81 0.31
CA PHE A 156 6.00 8.55 1.73
C PHE A 156 7.02 7.52 2.21
N LYS A 157 7.97 7.98 3.04
CA LYS A 157 9.14 7.19 3.43
C LYS A 157 8.94 6.56 4.81
N VAL A 158 9.29 5.28 4.90
CA VAL A 158 9.33 4.52 6.16
C VAL A 158 10.66 3.76 6.22
N ALA A 159 11.22 3.61 7.42
CA ALA A 159 12.50 2.96 7.60
C ALA A 159 12.43 1.46 7.28
N ASP A 160 11.39 0.79 7.77
CA ASP A 160 11.23 -0.66 7.67
C ASP A 160 10.00 -1.01 6.83
N LYS A 161 10.14 -0.88 5.51
CA LYS A 161 9.06 -1.28 4.59
C LYS A 161 9.06 -2.80 4.41
N PRO A 162 7.99 -3.51 4.80
CA PRO A 162 7.90 -4.94 4.55
C PRO A 162 7.71 -5.21 3.06
N ALA A 163 8.24 -6.34 2.60
CA ALA A 163 8.05 -6.83 1.25
C ALA A 163 7.28 -8.16 1.30
N PHE A 164 6.11 -8.20 0.67
CA PHE A 164 5.21 -9.34 0.69
C PHE A 164 4.96 -9.87 -0.73
N PHE A 165 4.71 -11.18 -0.81
CA PHE A 165 3.95 -11.75 -1.93
C PHE A 165 2.68 -12.42 -1.39
N PHE A 166 1.67 -12.48 -2.23
CA PHE A 166 0.35 -12.95 -1.84
C PHE A 166 0.00 -14.22 -2.60
N LYS A 167 -0.64 -15.17 -1.92
CA LYS A 167 -1.31 -16.31 -2.56
C LYS A 167 -2.80 -16.20 -2.29
N PHE A 168 -3.58 -16.31 -3.36
CA PHE A 168 -5.02 -16.17 -3.32
C PHE A 168 -5.67 -17.54 -3.39
N TYR A 169 -6.81 -17.70 -2.71
CA TYR A 169 -7.49 -18.98 -2.65
C TYR A 169 -9.01 -18.83 -2.73
N THR A 170 -9.63 -19.79 -3.41
CA THR A 170 -11.07 -20.02 -3.48
C THR A 170 -11.43 -21.30 -2.72
N PRO A 171 -12.64 -21.45 -2.16
CA PRO A 171 -13.08 -22.72 -1.60
C PRO A 171 -13.02 -23.87 -2.63
N ASN A 172 -12.63 -25.07 -2.19
CA ASN A 172 -12.48 -26.26 -3.05
C ASN A 172 -13.79 -26.73 -3.69
N ASN A 173 -14.94 -26.35 -3.12
CA ASN A 173 -16.27 -26.73 -3.58
C ASN A 173 -16.98 -25.61 -4.39
N ALA A 174 -16.27 -24.55 -4.78
CA ALA A 174 -16.82 -23.50 -5.63
C ALA A 174 -17.07 -24.03 -7.05
N ALA A 175 -18.23 -24.65 -7.28
CA ALA A 175 -18.65 -25.21 -8.57
C ALA A 175 -18.99 -24.14 -9.65
N THR A 176 -18.62 -22.88 -9.44
CA THR A 176 -19.05 -21.75 -10.27
C THR A 176 -17.88 -21.13 -11.05
N LEU A 177 -18.19 -20.61 -12.24
CA LEU A 177 -17.25 -19.93 -13.14
C LEU A 177 -16.59 -18.69 -12.52
N ASN A 178 -17.22 -18.08 -11.51
CA ASN A 178 -16.79 -16.84 -10.87
C ASN A 178 -15.99 -17.14 -9.60
N ASN A 179 -14.91 -17.92 -9.68
CA ASN A 179 -14.07 -18.25 -8.52
C ASN A 179 -13.79 -16.99 -7.68
N PHE A 180 -14.25 -16.93 -6.44
CA PHE A 180 -14.04 -15.79 -5.56
C PHE A 180 -12.77 -15.98 -4.74
N ILE A 181 -12.15 -14.88 -4.31
CA ILE A 181 -11.10 -14.91 -3.29
C ILE A 181 -11.79 -14.91 -1.93
N GLU A 182 -11.54 -15.93 -1.13
CA GLU A 182 -12.02 -16.02 0.26
C GLU A 182 -10.88 -16.24 1.28
N ARG A 183 -9.67 -16.49 0.80
CA ARG A 183 -8.45 -16.48 1.61
C ARG A 183 -7.27 -15.88 0.87
N ILE A 184 -6.47 -15.11 1.59
CA ILE A 184 -5.15 -14.64 1.15
C ILE A 184 -4.10 -15.08 2.16
N ASP A 185 -3.07 -15.78 1.71
CA ASP A 185 -1.86 -15.96 2.50
C ASP A 185 -0.92 -14.78 2.21
N VAL A 186 -0.55 -14.04 3.25
CA VAL A 186 0.47 -12.99 3.23
C VAL A 186 1.81 -13.64 3.55
N ILE A 187 2.75 -13.55 2.62
CA ILE A 187 4.01 -14.28 2.72
C ILE A 187 5.17 -13.28 2.68
N ASP A 188 6.00 -13.34 3.71
CA ASP A 188 7.17 -12.47 3.80
C ASP A 188 8.19 -12.84 2.71
N GLN A 189 8.59 -11.85 1.91
CA GLN A 189 9.41 -12.07 0.73
C GLN A 189 10.83 -12.52 1.10
N LYS A 190 11.34 -12.20 2.30
CA LYS A 190 12.68 -12.57 2.75
C LYS A 190 12.72 -14.00 3.26
N THR A 191 11.84 -14.35 4.19
CA THR A 191 11.78 -15.64 4.88
C THR A 191 10.97 -16.69 4.14
N LYS A 192 10.14 -16.28 3.17
CA LYS A 192 9.20 -17.14 2.43
C LYS A 192 8.15 -17.83 3.31
N LYS A 193 7.96 -17.35 4.54
CA LYS A 193 6.99 -17.90 5.49
C LYS A 193 5.68 -17.14 5.41
N VAL A 194 4.56 -17.86 5.52
CA VAL A 194 3.24 -17.26 5.71
C VAL A 194 3.27 -16.54 7.06
N VAL A 195 3.10 -15.22 7.05
CA VAL A 195 3.10 -14.38 8.26
C VAL A 195 1.69 -14.04 8.72
N GLN A 196 0.71 -14.15 7.82
CA GLN A 196 -0.69 -13.92 8.12
C GLN A 196 -1.59 -14.62 7.10
N GLN A 197 -2.78 -15.04 7.54
CA GLN A 197 -3.86 -15.46 6.65
C GLN A 197 -5.05 -14.50 6.81
N LEU A 198 -5.50 -13.93 5.71
CA LEU A 198 -6.68 -13.08 5.64
C LEU A 198 -7.86 -13.96 5.24
N THR A 199 -8.94 -13.96 6.02
CA THR A 199 -10.15 -14.77 5.81
C THR A 199 -11.39 -14.00 6.28
N GLY A 200 -12.59 -14.58 6.12
CA GLY A 200 -13.84 -13.96 6.57
C GLY A 200 -14.36 -12.89 5.62
N PHE A 201 -14.02 -12.98 4.34
CA PHE A 201 -14.45 -12.07 3.28
C PHE A 201 -14.72 -12.86 2.00
N LYS A 202 -15.41 -12.22 1.06
CA LYS A 202 -15.60 -12.74 -0.30
C LYS A 202 -15.35 -11.61 -1.30
N ALA A 203 -14.36 -11.77 -2.17
CA ALA A 203 -13.98 -10.78 -3.15
C ALA A 203 -13.89 -11.37 -4.55
N TYR A 204 -14.07 -10.52 -5.56
CA TYR A 204 -13.83 -10.92 -6.93
C TYR A 204 -12.34 -11.21 -7.19
N ASN A 205 -12.04 -12.11 -8.13
CA ASN A 205 -10.68 -12.63 -8.35
C ASN A 205 -9.91 -11.99 -9.53
N GLN A 206 -10.47 -11.01 -10.23
CA GLN A 206 -9.80 -10.46 -11.41
C GLN A 206 -8.55 -9.66 -11.03
N SER A 207 -8.63 -8.87 -9.95
CA SER A 207 -7.49 -8.11 -9.44
C SER A 207 -7.62 -7.71 -7.98
N VAL A 208 -6.48 -7.45 -7.36
CA VAL A 208 -6.33 -6.79 -6.06
C VAL A 208 -5.42 -5.58 -6.26
N ASP A 209 -5.78 -4.44 -5.68
CA ASP A 209 -4.89 -3.29 -5.67
C ASP A 209 -3.99 -3.32 -4.45
N TYR A 210 -2.72 -2.98 -4.63
CA TYR A 210 -1.72 -2.88 -3.58
C TYR A 210 -1.10 -1.48 -3.59
N LYS A 211 -1.58 -0.62 -2.70
CA LYS A 211 -1.28 0.82 -2.68
C LYS A 211 -1.36 1.40 -1.27
N ASP A 212 -0.64 2.49 -1.04
CA ASP A 212 -0.61 3.24 0.22
C ASP A 212 -1.79 4.20 0.27
N ILE A 213 -2.93 3.77 0.83
CA ILE A 213 -4.17 4.57 0.78
C ILE A 213 -4.18 5.71 1.80
N ASN A 214 -3.49 5.54 2.93
CA ASN A 214 -3.44 6.52 4.01
C ASN A 214 -2.12 7.31 4.03
N PHE A 215 -1.29 7.18 2.99
CA PHE A 215 -0.04 7.91 2.79
C PHE A 215 0.96 7.75 3.94
N ASP A 216 0.95 6.59 4.60
CA ASP A 216 1.82 6.30 5.75
C ASP A 216 3.13 5.59 5.35
N GLY A 217 3.31 5.30 4.06
CA GLY A 217 4.47 4.62 3.48
C GLY A 217 4.32 3.09 3.38
N HIS A 218 3.34 2.50 4.05
CA HIS A 218 2.99 1.07 3.96
C HIS A 218 1.89 0.87 2.92
N TYR A 219 1.86 -0.32 2.31
CA TYR A 219 0.88 -0.60 1.27
C TYR A 219 -0.22 -1.49 1.82
N ASP A 220 -1.44 -1.19 1.40
CA ASP A 220 -2.68 -1.81 1.80
C ASP A 220 -3.25 -2.64 0.64
N LEU A 221 -4.08 -3.63 0.94
CA LEU A 221 -4.81 -4.40 -0.07
C LEU A 221 -6.23 -3.90 -0.19
N ILE A 222 -6.67 -3.69 -1.43
CA ILE A 222 -8.04 -3.28 -1.75
C ILE A 222 -8.60 -4.29 -2.74
N LEU A 223 -9.75 -4.87 -2.39
CA LEU A 223 -10.41 -5.91 -3.18
C LEU A 223 -11.83 -5.49 -3.50
N SER A 224 -12.31 -5.79 -4.71
CA SER A 224 -13.72 -5.60 -5.05
C SER A 224 -14.58 -6.60 -4.28
N ASP A 225 -15.51 -6.09 -3.47
CA ASP A 225 -16.36 -6.88 -2.59
C ASP A 225 -17.43 -7.64 -3.39
N ALA A 226 -17.53 -8.95 -3.15
CA ALA A 226 -18.54 -9.84 -3.74
C ALA A 226 -19.48 -10.43 -2.67
N SER A 227 -19.42 -9.90 -1.44
CA SER A 227 -20.27 -10.30 -0.33
C SER A 227 -21.71 -9.85 -0.56
N ASN A 228 -22.68 -10.55 0.05
CA ASN A 228 -24.10 -10.16 0.06
C ASN A 228 -24.74 -9.96 -1.32
N GLY A 229 -24.26 -10.63 -2.36
CA GLY A 229 -24.80 -10.52 -3.72
C GLY A 229 -24.46 -9.20 -4.43
N ARG A 230 -23.49 -8.44 -3.91
CA ARG A 230 -22.95 -7.24 -4.56
C ARG A 230 -22.34 -7.58 -5.91
N TRP A 231 -22.54 -6.66 -6.85
CA TRP A 231 -21.94 -6.67 -8.17
C TRP A 231 -20.68 -5.80 -8.18
N ALA A 232 -19.73 -6.08 -9.06
CA ALA A 232 -18.47 -5.31 -9.12
C ALA A 232 -18.74 -3.83 -9.45
N GLU A 233 -19.81 -3.59 -10.20
CA GLU A 233 -20.32 -2.29 -10.62
C GLU A 233 -20.87 -1.46 -9.45
N ASP A 234 -21.21 -2.10 -8.31
CA ASP A 234 -21.65 -1.40 -7.11
C ASP A 234 -20.51 -0.62 -6.43
N GLN A 235 -19.26 -0.87 -6.84
CA GLN A 235 -18.04 -0.22 -6.35
C GLN A 235 -17.86 -0.29 -4.82
N HIS A 236 -18.25 -1.41 -4.21
CA HIS A 236 -17.88 -1.71 -2.83
C HIS A 236 -16.55 -2.45 -2.77
N HIS A 237 -15.74 -2.09 -1.78
CA HIS A 237 -14.39 -2.61 -1.65
C HIS A 237 -14.13 -3.08 -0.22
N ILE A 238 -13.29 -4.11 -0.09
CA ILE A 238 -12.72 -4.61 1.16
C ILE A 238 -11.33 -4.00 1.33
N TYR A 239 -11.03 -3.47 2.50
CA TYR A 239 -9.77 -2.78 2.80
C TYR A 239 -9.00 -3.52 3.87
N TRP A 240 -7.84 -4.07 3.52
CA TRP A 240 -6.88 -4.62 4.46
C TRP A 240 -5.72 -3.64 4.61
N MET A 241 -5.72 -2.91 5.72
CA MET A 241 -4.76 -1.87 6.03
C MET A 241 -3.54 -2.45 6.74
N TYR A 242 -2.32 -2.18 6.29
CA TYR A 242 -1.14 -2.66 6.99
C TYR A 242 -0.88 -1.81 8.25
N ASN A 243 -0.82 -2.46 9.42
CA ASN A 243 -0.49 -1.79 10.67
C ASN A 243 0.97 -2.09 11.05
N PRO A 244 1.89 -1.12 10.92
CA PRO A 244 3.32 -1.34 11.20
C PRO A 244 3.61 -1.60 12.68
N LYS A 245 2.74 -1.19 13.61
CA LYS A 245 2.91 -1.49 15.03
C LYS A 245 2.69 -2.97 15.35
N THR A 246 1.80 -3.61 14.60
CA THR A 246 1.45 -5.04 14.81
C THR A 246 2.06 -5.96 13.75
N ASN A 247 2.64 -5.39 12.70
CA ASN A 247 3.15 -6.07 11.50
C ASN A 247 2.10 -6.95 10.82
N LYS A 248 0.84 -6.53 10.83
CA LYS A 248 -0.30 -7.28 10.29
C LYS A 248 -1.21 -6.39 9.47
N PHE A 249 -1.82 -6.97 8.45
CA PHE A 249 -2.97 -6.39 7.77
C PHE A 249 -4.22 -6.48 8.67
N GLN A 250 -4.99 -5.40 8.75
CA GLN A 250 -6.19 -5.27 9.56
C GLN A 250 -7.34 -4.79 8.68
N ARG A 251 -8.51 -5.44 8.78
CA ARG A 251 -9.67 -5.08 7.97
C ARG A 251 -10.27 -3.76 8.46
N SER A 252 -10.45 -2.80 7.56
CA SER A 252 -11.04 -1.49 7.89
C SER A 252 -12.53 -1.48 7.57
N ASN A 253 -13.35 -1.92 8.52
CA ASN A 253 -14.82 -1.86 8.40
C ASN A 253 -15.36 -0.43 8.20
N GLN A 254 -14.58 0.61 8.52
CA GLN A 254 -14.97 2.00 8.31
C GLN A 254 -14.83 2.40 6.85
N LEU A 255 -13.71 2.06 6.20
CA LEU A 255 -13.51 2.33 4.77
C LEU A 255 -14.49 1.54 3.91
N GLU A 256 -14.84 0.32 4.29
CA GLU A 256 -15.81 -0.54 3.58
C GLU A 256 -17.23 0.04 3.50
N LYS A 257 -17.55 1.04 4.34
CA LYS A 257 -18.83 1.77 4.28
C LYS A 257 -18.85 2.84 3.19
N ILE A 258 -17.69 3.25 2.69
CA ILE A 258 -17.57 4.26 1.63
C ILE A 258 -17.73 3.54 0.30
N GLN A 259 -18.79 3.87 -0.42
CA GLN A 259 -18.98 3.39 -1.79
C GLN A 259 -18.02 4.11 -2.73
N GLY A 260 -17.54 3.42 -3.77
CA GLY A 260 -16.73 4.01 -4.82
C GLY A 260 -15.26 3.60 -4.79
N TYR A 261 -14.57 3.80 -5.92
CA TYR A 261 -13.16 3.44 -6.06
C TYR A 261 -12.23 4.53 -5.52
N PRO A 262 -11.25 4.22 -4.66
CA PRO A 262 -10.36 5.22 -4.08
C PRO A 262 -9.30 5.69 -5.08
N HIS A 263 -9.49 6.87 -5.66
CA HIS A 263 -8.49 7.57 -6.46
C HIS A 263 -7.61 8.44 -5.55
N LEU A 264 -6.31 8.12 -5.50
CA LEU A 264 -5.35 8.79 -4.62
C LEU A 264 -4.68 9.96 -5.33
N ASP A 265 -4.68 11.13 -4.70
CA ASP A 265 -3.84 12.27 -5.03
C ASP A 265 -2.73 12.37 -3.99
N GLY A 266 -1.54 11.85 -4.30
CA GLY A 266 -0.41 11.88 -3.37
C GLY A 266 0.30 13.23 -3.25
N ILE A 267 -0.01 14.20 -4.11
CA ILE A 267 0.51 15.57 -3.98
C ILE A 267 -0.27 16.29 -2.89
N LYS A 268 -1.61 16.19 -2.93
CA LYS A 268 -2.52 16.79 -1.94
C LYS A 268 -2.78 15.90 -0.73
N GLN A 269 -2.37 14.64 -0.79
CA GLN A 269 -2.73 13.59 0.17
C GLN A 269 -4.25 13.48 0.34
N GLN A 270 -4.95 13.39 -0.79
CA GLN A 270 -6.40 13.31 -0.86
C GLN A 270 -6.86 12.00 -1.50
N ILE A 271 -8.06 11.58 -1.14
CA ILE A 271 -8.73 10.41 -1.73
C ILE A 271 -10.08 10.86 -2.27
N ASN A 272 -10.29 10.67 -3.57
CA ASN A 272 -11.59 10.86 -4.21
C ASN A 272 -12.20 9.48 -4.47
N PHE A 273 -13.38 9.19 -3.92
CA PHE A 273 -14.05 7.91 -4.09
C PHE A 273 -14.93 7.84 -5.35
N ALA A 274 -14.88 8.83 -6.24
CA ALA A 274 -15.69 8.92 -7.46
C ALA A 274 -17.23 8.88 -7.24
N ASN A 275 -17.68 9.02 -6.00
CA ASN A 275 -19.09 9.13 -5.60
C ASN A 275 -19.44 10.55 -5.10
N GLY A 276 -18.59 11.54 -5.42
CA GLY A 276 -18.68 12.91 -4.91
C GLY A 276 -18.02 13.13 -3.55
N SER A 277 -17.57 12.08 -2.85
CA SER A 277 -16.86 12.22 -1.57
C SER A 277 -15.36 12.37 -1.77
N ILE A 278 -14.78 13.38 -1.12
CA ILE A 278 -13.33 13.62 -1.08
C ILE A 278 -12.88 13.66 0.38
N TYR A 279 -11.78 12.97 0.67
CA TYR A 279 -11.17 12.93 1.99
C TYR A 279 -9.77 13.51 1.92
N GLN A 280 -9.44 14.42 2.84
CA GLN A 280 -8.08 14.80 3.17
C GLN A 280 -7.49 13.75 4.10
N VAL A 281 -6.26 13.34 3.87
CA VAL A 281 -5.54 12.45 4.78
C VAL A 281 -4.54 13.25 5.60
N GLU A 282 -4.60 13.09 6.92
CA GLU A 282 -3.70 13.74 7.86
C GLU A 282 -3.26 12.72 8.91
N ASN A 283 -1.94 12.52 9.05
CA ASN A 283 -1.38 11.53 9.98
C ASN A 283 -1.97 10.11 9.80
N GLY A 284 -2.28 9.73 8.57
CA GLY A 284 -2.91 8.44 8.24
C GLY A 284 -4.41 8.36 8.55
N LEU A 285 -5.05 9.46 8.93
CA LEU A 285 -6.49 9.55 9.23
C LEU A 285 -7.22 10.23 8.07
N LEU A 286 -8.39 9.70 7.69
CA LEU A 286 -9.22 10.26 6.64
C LEU A 286 -10.23 11.25 7.23
N ASN A 287 -10.16 12.50 6.77
CA ASN A 287 -11.07 13.58 7.13
C ASN A 287 -11.90 13.97 5.91
N LYS A 288 -13.23 13.81 5.98
CA LYS A 288 -14.11 14.16 4.85
C LYS A 288 -14.09 15.67 4.64
N ILE A 289 -13.83 16.12 3.42
CA ILE A 289 -13.80 17.54 3.03
C ILE A 289 -14.85 17.89 1.98
N GLN A 290 -15.42 16.90 1.29
CA GLN A 290 -16.54 17.03 0.36
C GLN A 290 -17.37 15.75 0.40
#